data_AF-A0A1G5ABI4-F1
#
_entry.id   AF-A0A1G5ABI4-F1
#
_cell.length_a   1.000
_cell.length_b   1.000
_cell.length_c   1.000
_cell.angle_alpha   90.00
_cell.angle_beta   90.00
_cell.angle_gamma   90.00
#
_symmetry.space_group_name_H-M   'P 1'
#
loop_
_entity.id
_entity.type
_entity.pdbx_description
1 polymer ?
#
loop_
_entity_poly.entity_id
_entity_poly.type
_entity_poly.pdbx_seq_one_letter_code
_entity_poly.pdbx_strand_id
1 'polypeptide(L)'
;MSLANVFMIVPSPILSALIWIVVLAVLLYLARTPVHRVFLSASRGLYRVLRLSAFSVLRAEKRIADRNREVLLAQGREAAERQIEREFDRVDQTVHRELAGYPELHRRMTEEITAIEEEHKNSQEVPPSPPGWTEAVDAVARIPANGDPMVGNVLDDIRKSLEKAHEKATSEYRRATAERHKLLERMRPHWRSLQQQVSDVDKTINSLLDRSRAIDRQMEEYEETVRGTDRAVRRLSSSTLTQFFISLFVMLIAIGGAIINFNLIARPMAEMVGGTNDLAGFRTADIAAMVIIFVEVSMGLFLMESMRVTRLFPVIGSLSDKQRHRMAWITFTILFALASVEAGLAYMREILMEQEMATQAILSGGAEASAESSADSVRWITTASQMGLGFILPFALVFVAIPLETFVQSLRTVLGIAAMGILRVAAFLLRVLGSGARYAGQLLVDLYDLLIFAPLWVEHRLMERGDGGDGEQGQTPRKRPTSGPKAAKSAGKTETAKEEPA
;
A
#
# COMPACT_ATOMS: atom_id res chain seq x y z
N MET A 1 59.34 -45.49 32.40
CA MET A 1 59.30 -46.57 31.38
C MET A 1 58.72 -45.98 30.11
N SER A 2 59.47 -46.02 29.00
CA SER A 2 59.02 -45.47 27.71
C SER A 2 57.77 -46.22 27.23
N LEU A 3 56.77 -45.48 26.70
CA LEU A 3 55.53 -46.04 26.12
C LEU A 3 55.81 -47.13 25.07
N ALA A 4 57.00 -47.14 24.46
CA ALA A 4 57.42 -48.15 23.49
C ALA A 4 57.60 -49.56 24.11
N ASN A 5 57.98 -49.67 25.39
CA ASN A 5 58.21 -50.97 26.04
C ASN A 5 56.91 -51.64 26.51
N VAL A 6 55.80 -50.89 26.61
CA VAL A 6 54.48 -51.44 26.96
C VAL A 6 53.82 -52.11 25.75
N PHE A 7 54.17 -51.68 24.53
CA PHE A 7 53.64 -52.23 23.28
C PHE A 7 54.43 -53.43 22.72
N MET A 8 55.56 -53.84 23.35
CA MET A 8 56.42 -54.94 22.91
C MET A 8 56.26 -56.16 23.83
N ILE A 9 55.26 -57.00 23.54
CA ILE A 9 55.00 -58.28 24.25
C ILE A 9 56.02 -59.36 23.82
N VAL A 10 56.58 -59.24 22.61
CA VAL A 10 57.54 -60.17 21.98
C VAL A 10 58.71 -59.37 21.37
N PRO A 11 59.95 -59.91 21.27
CA PRO A 11 61.13 -59.17 20.76
C PRO A 11 61.00 -58.64 19.33
N SER A 12 60.08 -59.19 18.52
CA SER A 12 59.80 -58.75 17.17
C SER A 12 58.60 -57.78 17.13
N PRO A 13 58.80 -56.54 16.64
CA PRO A 13 57.76 -55.51 16.66
C PRO A 13 56.53 -55.86 15.82
N ILE A 14 56.71 -56.65 14.76
CA ILE A 14 55.63 -57.11 13.87
C ILE A 14 54.71 -58.11 14.59
N LEU A 15 55.26 -59.03 15.37
CA LEU A 15 54.49 -60.04 16.11
C LEU A 15 53.73 -59.42 17.28
N SER A 16 54.34 -58.46 17.98
CA SER A 16 53.66 -57.73 19.04
C SER A 16 52.48 -56.91 18.49
N ALA A 17 52.65 -56.25 17.34
CA ALA A 17 51.55 -55.55 16.66
C ALA A 17 50.42 -56.50 16.25
N LEU A 18 50.74 -57.70 15.75
CA LEU A 18 49.75 -58.70 15.35
C LEU A 18 48.97 -59.26 16.56
N ILE A 19 49.64 -59.50 17.69
CA ILE A 19 48.99 -59.90 18.95
C ILE A 19 48.05 -58.80 19.44
N TRP A 20 48.48 -57.53 19.42
CA TRP A 20 47.62 -56.41 19.81
C TRP A 20 46.40 -56.25 18.90
N ILE A 21 46.53 -56.50 17.60
CA ILE A 21 45.40 -56.51 16.65
C ILE A 21 44.40 -57.62 17.02
N VAL A 22 44.86 -58.82 17.35
CA VAL A 22 43.99 -59.94 17.77
C VAL A 22 43.31 -59.64 19.10
N VAL A 23 44.05 -59.13 20.09
CA VAL A 23 43.48 -58.73 21.39
C VAL A 23 42.44 -57.63 21.21
N LEU A 24 42.72 -56.62 20.39
CA LEU A 24 41.79 -55.54 20.08
C LEU A 24 40.54 -56.07 19.36
N ALA A 25 40.69 -57.01 18.43
CA ALA A 25 39.57 -57.64 17.72
C ALA A 25 38.66 -58.46 18.65
N VAL A 26 39.23 -59.22 19.58
CA VAL A 26 38.47 -59.98 20.59
C VAL A 26 37.74 -59.03 21.55
N LEU A 27 38.41 -57.96 21.99
CA LEU A 27 37.82 -56.97 22.90
C LEU A 27 36.67 -56.22 22.23
N LEU A 28 36.81 -55.85 20.96
CA LEU A 28 35.74 -55.26 20.15
C LEU A 28 34.58 -56.24 19.95
N TYR A 29 34.85 -57.52 19.67
CA TYR A 29 33.80 -58.53 19.52
C TYR A 29 32.98 -58.70 20.82
N LEU A 30 33.62 -58.77 21.98
CA LEU A 30 32.94 -58.89 23.27
C LEU A 30 32.10 -57.65 23.61
N ALA A 31 32.54 -56.47 23.14
CA ALA A 31 31.85 -55.19 23.31
C ALA A 31 30.71 -54.94 22.31
N ARG A 32 30.44 -55.85 21.37
CA ARG A 32 29.46 -55.65 20.29
C ARG A 32 28.07 -55.27 20.77
N THR A 33 27.49 -56.08 21.66
CA THR A 33 26.12 -55.86 22.16
C THR A 33 25.97 -54.54 22.93
N PRO A 34 26.86 -54.16 23.87
CA PRO A 34 26.77 -52.86 24.52
C PRO A 34 26.99 -51.71 23.53
N VAL A 35 27.95 -51.81 22.59
CA VAL A 35 28.20 -50.75 21.59
C VAL A 35 27.00 -50.52 20.67
N HIS A 36 26.39 -51.59 20.14
CA HIS A 36 25.17 -51.49 19.33
C HIS A 36 24.03 -50.85 20.11
N ARG A 37 23.87 -51.23 21.38
CA ARG A 37 22.84 -50.65 22.24
C ARG A 37 23.08 -49.16 22.44
N VAL A 38 24.31 -48.73 22.70
CA VAL A 38 24.67 -47.31 22.87
C VAL A 38 24.41 -46.51 21.59
N PHE A 39 24.89 -46.98 20.43
CA PHE A 39 24.67 -46.27 19.15
C PHE A 39 23.19 -46.16 18.80
N LEU A 40 22.41 -47.24 18.98
CA LEU A 40 20.98 -47.23 18.71
C LEU A 40 20.19 -46.43 19.75
N SER A 41 20.59 -46.42 21.03
CA SER A 41 19.91 -45.60 22.04
C SER A 41 20.24 -44.11 21.88
N ALA A 42 21.48 -43.76 21.57
CA ALA A 42 21.92 -42.39 21.35
C ALA A 42 21.25 -41.79 20.10
N SER A 43 21.27 -42.52 18.99
CA SER A 43 20.58 -42.09 17.75
C SER A 43 19.07 -41.95 17.93
N ARG A 44 18.41 -42.90 18.63
CA ARG A 44 16.97 -42.79 18.94
C ARG A 44 16.66 -41.65 19.90
N GLY A 45 17.53 -41.40 20.88
CA GLY A 45 17.42 -40.25 21.79
C GLY A 45 17.52 -38.93 21.04
N LEU A 46 18.55 -38.78 20.21
CA LEU A 46 18.77 -37.60 19.37
C LEU A 46 17.61 -37.37 18.39
N TYR A 47 17.12 -38.42 17.73
CA TYR A 47 15.92 -38.36 16.88
C TYR A 47 14.70 -37.83 17.64
N ARG A 48 14.44 -38.33 18.86
CA ARG A 48 13.29 -37.90 19.67
C ARG A 48 13.40 -36.44 20.09
N VAL A 49 14.58 -36.00 20.53
CA VAL A 49 14.82 -34.60 20.91
C VAL A 49 14.62 -33.67 19.72
N LEU A 50 15.23 -33.99 18.56
CA LEU A 50 15.07 -33.19 17.34
C LEU A 50 13.61 -33.13 16.87
N ARG A 51 12.86 -34.22 17.00
CA ARG A 51 11.43 -34.25 16.64
C ARG A 51 10.55 -33.46 17.61
N LEU A 52 10.88 -33.47 18.90
CA LEU A 52 10.21 -32.63 19.90
C LEU A 52 10.50 -31.15 19.66
N SER A 53 11.74 -30.79 19.35
CA SER A 53 12.14 -29.42 18.98
C SER A 53 11.42 -28.97 17.70
N ALA A 54 11.29 -29.83 16.70
CA ALA A 54 10.53 -29.48 15.50
C ALA A 54 9.04 -29.20 15.82
N PHE A 55 8.44 -29.95 16.75
CA PHE A 55 7.07 -29.71 17.18
C PHE A 55 6.92 -28.39 17.96
N SER A 56 7.89 -28.07 18.84
CA SER A 56 7.85 -26.80 19.58
C SER A 56 8.01 -25.59 18.67
N VAL A 57 8.88 -25.68 17.65
CA VAL A 57 9.07 -24.65 16.63
C VAL A 57 7.80 -24.44 15.81
N LEU A 58 7.10 -25.51 15.40
CA LEU A 58 5.81 -25.39 14.70
C LEU A 58 4.73 -24.75 15.57
N ARG A 59 4.72 -25.02 16.87
CA ARG A 59 3.80 -24.35 17.80
C ARG A 59 4.15 -22.86 17.98
N ALA A 60 5.43 -22.50 17.91
CA ALA A 60 5.85 -21.10 17.88
C ALA A 60 5.42 -20.41 16.58
N GLU A 61 5.58 -21.06 15.43
CA GLU A 61 5.12 -20.56 14.13
C GLU A 61 3.61 -20.28 14.12
N LYS A 62 2.79 -21.23 14.61
CA LYS A 62 1.34 -21.02 14.72
C LYS A 62 0.98 -19.81 15.60
N ARG A 63 1.65 -19.64 16.74
CA ARG A 63 1.44 -18.48 17.62
C ARG A 63 1.78 -17.16 16.95
N ILE A 64 2.84 -17.13 16.14
CA ILE A 64 3.20 -15.94 15.36
C ILE A 64 2.19 -15.71 14.24
N ALA A 65 1.71 -16.76 13.58
CA ALA A 65 0.70 -16.65 12.54
C ALA A 65 -0.62 -16.05 13.06
N ASP A 66 -1.09 -16.53 14.20
CA ASP A 66 -2.31 -16.01 14.85
C ASP A 66 -2.12 -14.54 15.24
N ARG A 67 -0.98 -14.20 15.86
CA ARG A 67 -0.67 -12.82 16.26
C ARG A 67 -0.53 -11.89 15.05
N ASN A 68 0.09 -12.35 13.96
CA ASN A 68 0.25 -11.55 12.75
C ASN A 68 -1.10 -11.31 12.07
N ARG A 69 -2.00 -12.30 12.08
CA ARG A 69 -3.38 -12.15 11.61
C ARG A 69 -4.14 -11.13 12.44
N GLU A 70 -4.06 -11.21 13.77
CA GLU A 70 -4.69 -10.24 14.68
C GLU A 70 -4.20 -8.81 14.41
N VAL A 71 -2.89 -8.61 14.33
CA VAL A 71 -2.29 -7.28 14.08
C VAL A 71 -2.69 -6.74 12.72
N LEU A 72 -2.66 -7.56 11.67
CA LEU A 72 -3.02 -7.13 10.32
C LEU A 72 -4.49 -6.73 10.23
N LEU A 73 -5.39 -7.48 10.86
CA LEU A 73 -6.82 -7.14 10.91
C LEU A 73 -7.08 -5.90 11.75
N ALA A 74 -6.39 -5.73 12.88
CA ALA A 74 -6.51 -4.53 13.71
C ALA A 74 -6.05 -3.27 12.95
N GLN A 75 -4.90 -3.34 12.25
CA GLN A 75 -4.41 -2.24 11.42
C GLN A 75 -5.34 -1.94 10.24
N GLY A 76 -5.83 -2.98 9.57
CA GLY A 76 -6.81 -2.84 8.48
C GLY A 76 -8.11 -2.20 8.96
N ARG A 77 -8.59 -2.60 10.14
CA ARG A 77 -9.78 -2.03 10.77
C ARG A 77 -9.61 -0.54 11.07
N GLU A 78 -8.50 -0.16 11.72
CA GLU A 78 -8.23 1.24 12.06
C GLU A 78 -8.06 2.11 10.80
N ALA A 79 -7.47 1.57 9.73
CA ALA A 79 -7.35 2.27 8.45
C ALA A 79 -8.72 2.48 7.78
N ALA A 80 -9.56 1.44 7.78
CA ALA A 80 -10.92 1.50 7.23
C ALA A 80 -11.81 2.45 8.05
N GLU A 81 -11.75 2.41 9.39
CA GLU A 81 -12.49 3.34 10.27
C GLU A 81 -12.14 4.79 9.94
N ARG A 82 -10.85 5.12 9.82
CA ARG A 82 -10.41 6.46 9.44
C ARG A 82 -10.81 6.88 8.03
N GLN A 83 -10.95 5.93 7.12
CA GLN A 83 -11.42 6.23 5.77
C GLN A 83 -12.91 6.55 5.78
N ILE A 84 -13.68 5.73 6.48
CA ILE A 84 -15.12 5.90 6.69
C ILE A 84 -15.41 7.22 7.41
N GLU A 85 -14.71 7.52 8.51
CA GLU A 85 -14.85 8.78 9.26
C GLU A 85 -14.61 10.00 8.36
N ARG A 86 -13.58 9.97 7.52
CA ARG A 86 -13.30 11.05 6.56
C ARG A 86 -14.39 11.21 5.50
N GLU A 87 -14.96 10.11 5.00
CA GLU A 87 -16.08 10.22 4.06
C GLU A 87 -17.35 10.72 4.75
N PHE A 88 -17.62 10.31 5.99
CA PHE A 88 -18.72 10.85 6.79
C PHE A 88 -18.57 12.34 7.03
N ASP A 89 -17.39 12.83 7.44
CA ASP A 89 -17.12 14.26 7.61
C ASP A 89 -17.33 15.04 6.31
N ARG A 90 -16.90 14.49 5.17
CA ARG A 90 -17.10 15.11 3.86
C ARG A 90 -18.56 15.16 3.46
N VAL A 91 -19.32 14.09 3.71
CA VAL A 91 -20.75 14.05 3.45
C VAL A 91 -21.46 15.03 4.37
N ASP A 92 -21.14 15.07 5.66
CA ASP A 92 -21.71 16.01 6.62
C ASP A 92 -21.50 17.47 6.19
N GLN A 93 -20.26 17.84 5.82
CA GLN A 93 -19.96 19.19 5.33
C GLN A 93 -20.74 19.54 4.05
N THR A 94 -20.99 18.55 3.20
CA THR A 94 -21.75 18.75 1.95
C THR A 94 -23.23 18.91 2.27
N VAL A 95 -23.80 18.01 3.07
CA VAL A 95 -25.20 18.08 3.51
C VAL A 95 -25.48 19.39 4.24
N HIS A 96 -24.62 19.80 5.17
CA HIS A 96 -24.73 21.10 5.85
C HIS A 96 -24.71 22.27 4.86
N ARG A 97 -23.81 22.25 3.86
CA ARG A 97 -23.73 23.30 2.84
C ARG A 97 -24.99 23.36 1.98
N GLU A 98 -25.50 22.22 1.54
CA GLU A 98 -26.71 22.15 0.69
C GLU A 98 -27.97 22.53 1.48
N LEU A 99 -28.10 22.06 2.73
CA LEU A 99 -29.21 22.45 3.62
C LEU A 99 -29.18 23.96 3.94
N ALA A 100 -27.99 24.55 4.10
CA ALA A 100 -27.86 26.00 4.28
C ALA A 100 -28.25 26.80 3.02
N GLY A 101 -28.03 26.23 1.82
CA GLY A 101 -28.42 26.84 0.55
C GLY A 101 -29.90 26.67 0.20
N TYR A 102 -30.59 25.71 0.81
CA TYR A 102 -31.97 25.37 0.49
C TYR A 102 -32.98 26.53 0.65
N PRO A 103 -32.97 27.34 1.72
CA PRO A 103 -33.90 28.46 1.85
C PRO A 103 -33.75 29.50 0.74
N GLU A 104 -32.52 29.78 0.30
CA GLU A 104 -32.24 30.73 -0.78
C GLU A 104 -32.70 30.17 -2.13
N LEU A 105 -32.46 28.89 -2.38
CA LEU A 105 -32.99 28.20 -3.55
C LEU A 105 -34.53 28.25 -3.58
N HIS A 106 -35.18 27.94 -2.46
CA HIS A 106 -36.63 27.98 -2.34
C HIS A 106 -37.19 29.39 -2.56
N ARG A 107 -36.53 30.42 -2.02
CA ARG A 107 -36.89 31.83 -2.25
C ARG A 107 -36.81 32.16 -3.74
N ARG A 108 -35.71 31.82 -4.42
CA ARG A 108 -35.53 32.09 -5.85
C ARG A 108 -36.58 31.37 -6.71
N MET A 109 -36.84 30.10 -6.45
CA MET A 109 -37.88 29.36 -7.17
C MET A 109 -39.25 30.04 -6.99
N THR A 110 -39.57 30.48 -5.77
CA THR A 110 -40.83 31.16 -5.47
C THR A 110 -40.93 32.52 -6.18
N GLU A 111 -39.85 33.29 -6.24
CA GLU A 111 -39.79 34.58 -6.96
C GLU A 111 -40.00 34.39 -8.47
N GLU A 112 -39.34 33.40 -9.07
CA GLU A 112 -39.50 33.06 -10.48
C GLU A 112 -40.94 32.60 -10.78
N ILE A 113 -41.53 31.77 -9.91
CA ILE A 113 -42.94 31.35 -10.03
C ILE A 113 -43.88 32.54 -9.94
N THR A 114 -43.67 33.43 -8.97
CA THR A 114 -44.52 34.62 -8.78
C THR A 114 -44.43 35.55 -9.99
N ALA A 115 -43.24 35.76 -10.55
CA ALA A 115 -43.05 36.57 -11.76
C ALA A 115 -43.76 35.96 -12.98
N ILE A 116 -43.71 34.63 -13.13
CA ILE A 116 -44.45 33.91 -14.16
C ILE A 116 -45.97 34.10 -13.97
N GLU A 117 -46.48 33.97 -12.74
CA GLU A 117 -47.90 34.15 -12.43
C GLU A 117 -48.38 35.59 -12.73
N GLU A 118 -47.58 36.59 -12.38
CA GLU A 118 -47.91 38.00 -12.60
C GLU A 118 -47.94 38.36 -14.09
N GLU A 119 -46.93 37.94 -14.87
CA GLU A 119 -46.89 38.15 -16.32
C GLU A 119 -48.01 37.37 -17.03
N HIS A 120 -48.34 36.17 -16.54
CA HIS A 120 -49.49 35.40 -17.02
C HIS A 120 -50.81 36.12 -16.75
N LYS A 121 -51.00 36.66 -15.55
CA LYS A 121 -52.20 37.43 -15.18
C LYS A 121 -52.36 38.68 -16.06
N ASN A 122 -51.27 39.38 -16.35
CA ASN A 122 -51.25 40.54 -17.25
C ASN A 122 -51.53 40.17 -18.72
N SER A 123 -51.35 38.89 -19.09
CA SER A 123 -51.61 38.36 -20.43
C SER A 123 -53.05 37.87 -20.65
N GLN A 124 -53.90 37.90 -19.61
CA GLN A 124 -55.30 37.46 -19.69
C GLN A 124 -56.13 38.42 -20.55
N GLU A 125 -57.00 37.86 -21.39
CA GLU A 125 -57.85 38.62 -22.32
C GLU A 125 -58.89 39.47 -21.58
N VAL A 126 -58.99 40.74 -21.96
CA VAL A 126 -60.24 41.51 -21.81
C VAL A 126 -60.92 41.47 -23.18
N PRO A 127 -62.12 40.88 -23.31
CA PRO A 127 -62.82 40.83 -24.59
C PRO A 127 -62.99 42.26 -25.13
N PRO A 128 -62.71 42.50 -26.43
CA PRO A 128 -62.88 43.82 -27.01
C PRO A 128 -64.34 44.27 -26.81
N SER A 129 -64.52 45.52 -26.38
CA SER A 129 -65.85 46.10 -26.20
C SER A 129 -66.71 45.87 -27.43
N PRO A 130 -68.00 45.51 -27.29
CA PRO A 130 -68.86 45.27 -28.43
C PRO A 130 -68.84 46.51 -29.35
N PRO A 131 -68.65 46.31 -30.66
CA PRO A 131 -68.44 47.41 -31.59
C PRO A 131 -69.63 48.37 -31.60
N GLY A 132 -69.35 49.67 -31.63
CA GLY A 132 -70.34 50.77 -31.56
C GLY A 132 -71.33 50.87 -32.74
N TRP A 133 -71.35 49.89 -33.65
CA TRP A 133 -72.40 49.80 -34.68
C TRP A 133 -73.74 49.34 -34.11
N THR A 134 -73.76 48.76 -32.90
CA THR A 134 -75.00 48.43 -32.18
C THR A 134 -75.89 49.67 -32.03
N GLU A 135 -75.32 50.83 -31.71
CA GLU A 135 -76.02 52.11 -31.64
C GLU A 135 -76.41 52.65 -33.02
N ALA A 136 -75.57 52.46 -34.04
CA ALA A 136 -75.84 52.91 -35.41
C ALA A 136 -76.95 52.09 -36.10
N VAL A 137 -77.02 50.78 -35.84
CA VAL A 137 -78.09 49.89 -36.31
C VAL A 137 -79.41 50.21 -35.60
N ASP A 138 -79.36 50.52 -34.29
CA ASP A 138 -80.53 50.93 -33.52
C ASP A 138 -81.08 52.30 -33.97
N ALA A 139 -80.21 53.20 -34.46
CA ALA A 139 -80.61 54.48 -35.06
C ALA A 139 -81.31 54.31 -36.42
N VAL A 140 -80.91 53.31 -37.21
CA VAL A 140 -81.44 53.06 -38.57
C VAL A 140 -82.77 52.30 -38.52
N ALA A 141 -82.94 51.42 -37.53
CA ALA A 141 -84.21 50.75 -37.26
C ALA A 141 -85.37 51.73 -36.93
N ARG A 142 -85.07 52.99 -36.60
CA ARG A 142 -86.04 54.03 -36.27
C ARG A 142 -86.47 54.91 -37.46
N ILE A 143 -85.90 54.73 -38.66
CA ILE A 143 -86.21 55.54 -39.85
C ILE A 143 -87.28 54.83 -40.72
N PRO A 144 -88.41 55.48 -41.08
CA PRO A 144 -89.46 54.87 -41.92
C PRO A 144 -89.01 54.71 -43.38
N ALA A 145 -89.19 53.51 -43.93
CA ALA A 145 -88.70 53.11 -45.25
C ALA A 145 -89.62 53.56 -46.40
N ASN A 146 -89.42 54.78 -46.93
CA ASN A 146 -90.07 55.26 -48.15
C ASN A 146 -89.02 55.69 -49.19
N GLY A 147 -88.38 54.72 -49.87
CA GLY A 147 -87.75 54.88 -51.19
C GLY A 147 -86.83 56.08 -51.47
N ASP A 148 -86.29 56.75 -50.44
CA ASP A 148 -85.59 58.02 -50.54
C ASP A 148 -84.07 57.80 -50.71
N PRO A 149 -83.37 58.48 -51.63
CA PRO A 149 -81.90 58.51 -51.69
C PRO A 149 -81.21 58.82 -50.34
N MET A 150 -81.90 59.43 -49.38
CA MET A 150 -81.46 59.58 -47.99
C MET A 150 -81.13 58.23 -47.30
N VAL A 151 -81.94 57.19 -47.53
CA VAL A 151 -81.71 55.85 -46.93
C VAL A 151 -80.47 55.18 -47.54
N GLY A 152 -80.22 55.40 -48.83
CA GLY A 152 -79.01 54.93 -49.51
C GLY A 152 -77.74 55.58 -48.95
N ASN A 153 -77.76 56.89 -48.68
CA ASN A 153 -76.65 57.60 -48.03
C ASN A 153 -76.44 57.14 -46.58
N VAL A 154 -77.52 56.91 -45.82
CA VAL A 154 -77.45 56.39 -44.45
C VAL A 154 -76.89 54.95 -44.42
N LEU A 155 -77.33 54.07 -45.33
CA LEU A 155 -76.75 52.72 -45.47
C LEU A 155 -75.27 52.76 -45.88
N ASP A 156 -74.89 53.74 -46.72
CA ASP A 156 -73.49 53.96 -47.10
C ASP A 156 -72.64 54.45 -45.91
N ASP A 157 -73.20 55.32 -45.06
CA ASP A 157 -72.58 55.79 -43.82
C ASP A 157 -72.47 54.67 -42.77
N ILE A 158 -73.47 53.77 -42.67
CA ILE A 158 -73.38 52.55 -41.85
C ILE A 158 -72.26 51.66 -42.37
N ARG A 159 -72.19 51.42 -43.69
CA ARG A 159 -71.16 50.59 -44.31
C ARG A 159 -69.76 51.17 -44.03
N LYS A 160 -69.56 52.47 -44.22
CA LYS A 160 -68.30 53.17 -43.89
C LYS A 160 -67.98 53.12 -42.39
N SER A 161 -68.98 53.27 -41.52
CA SER A 161 -68.82 53.17 -40.06
C SER A 161 -68.46 51.74 -39.64
N LEU A 162 -69.08 50.73 -40.24
CA LEU A 162 -68.81 49.32 -40.01
C LEU A 162 -67.41 48.94 -40.48
N GLU A 163 -67.01 49.36 -41.68
CA GLU A 163 -65.64 49.16 -42.20
C GLU A 163 -64.61 49.81 -41.28
N LYS A 164 -64.84 51.07 -40.86
CA LYS A 164 -63.93 51.80 -39.95
C LYS A 164 -63.87 51.19 -38.56
N ALA A 165 -65.00 50.73 -38.01
CA ALA A 165 -65.06 50.06 -36.71
C ALA A 165 -64.42 48.66 -36.77
N HIS A 166 -64.61 47.92 -37.87
CA HIS A 166 -63.98 46.63 -38.10
C HIS A 166 -62.46 46.76 -38.25
N GLU A 167 -62.00 47.75 -39.00
CA GLU A 167 -60.58 48.06 -39.15
C GLU A 167 -59.96 48.46 -37.79
N LYS A 168 -60.66 49.31 -37.02
CA LYS A 168 -60.24 49.70 -35.67
C LYS A 168 -60.20 48.52 -34.70
N ALA A 169 -61.26 47.72 -34.61
CA ALA A 169 -61.31 46.52 -33.77
C ALA A 169 -60.24 45.48 -34.16
N THR A 170 -60.00 45.29 -35.46
CA THR A 170 -58.94 44.40 -35.96
C THR A 170 -57.56 44.94 -35.59
N SER A 171 -57.35 46.25 -35.67
CA SER A 171 -56.08 46.88 -35.28
C SER A 171 -55.83 46.80 -33.76
N GLU A 172 -56.86 47.03 -32.95
CA GLU A 172 -56.81 46.93 -31.49
C GLU A 172 -56.58 45.48 -31.06
N TYR A 173 -57.26 44.52 -31.70
CA TYR A 173 -57.05 43.10 -31.48
C TYR A 173 -55.64 42.64 -31.86
N ARG A 174 -55.13 43.07 -33.02
CA ARG A 174 -53.74 42.79 -33.43
C ARG A 174 -52.74 43.39 -32.44
N ARG A 175 -52.97 44.61 -31.97
CA ARG A 175 -52.12 45.27 -30.97
C ARG A 175 -52.14 44.56 -29.63
N ALA A 176 -53.32 44.21 -29.12
CA ALA A 176 -53.48 43.44 -27.89
C ALA A 176 -52.81 42.05 -27.99
N THR A 177 -52.94 41.39 -29.14
CA THR A 177 -52.29 40.10 -29.41
C THR A 177 -50.76 40.24 -29.42
N ALA A 178 -50.23 41.29 -30.05
CA ALA A 178 -48.79 41.56 -30.08
C ALA A 178 -48.24 41.89 -28.67
N GLU A 179 -48.96 42.67 -27.88
CA GLU A 179 -48.62 42.93 -26.48
C GLU A 179 -48.63 41.64 -25.66
N ARG A 180 -49.64 40.78 -25.83
CA ARG A 180 -49.72 39.47 -25.18
C ARG A 180 -48.55 38.56 -25.54
N HIS A 181 -48.20 38.47 -26.83
CA HIS A 181 -47.02 37.70 -27.25
C HIS A 181 -45.73 38.23 -26.65
N LYS A 182 -45.61 39.56 -26.47
CA LYS A 182 -44.47 40.18 -25.80
C LYS A 182 -44.43 39.86 -24.30
N LEU A 183 -45.57 39.82 -23.62
CA LEU A 183 -45.68 39.40 -22.21
C LEU A 183 -45.31 37.91 -22.07
N LEU A 184 -45.88 37.04 -22.90
CA LEU A 184 -45.53 35.60 -22.92
C LEU A 184 -44.05 35.36 -23.25
N GLU A 185 -43.47 36.17 -24.14
CA GLU A 185 -42.05 36.12 -24.47
C GLU A 185 -41.16 36.49 -23.27
N ARG A 186 -41.59 37.44 -22.42
CA ARG A 186 -40.89 37.80 -21.17
C ARG A 186 -40.91 36.70 -20.11
N MET A 187 -41.86 35.77 -20.16
CA MET A 187 -41.89 34.61 -19.26
C MET A 187 -40.82 33.56 -19.58
N ARG A 188 -40.30 33.54 -20.82
CA ARG A 188 -39.30 32.55 -21.27
C ARG A 188 -38.02 32.50 -20.42
N PRO A 189 -37.37 33.63 -20.07
CA PRO A 189 -36.20 33.60 -19.19
C PRO A 189 -36.50 33.03 -17.80
N HIS A 190 -37.66 33.34 -17.22
CA HIS A 190 -38.07 32.81 -15.90
C HIS A 190 -38.22 31.28 -15.93
N TRP A 191 -38.84 30.72 -16.98
CA TRP A 191 -38.92 29.26 -17.16
C TRP A 191 -37.54 28.60 -17.29
N ARG A 192 -36.61 29.23 -18.01
CA ARG A 192 -35.23 28.73 -18.12
C ARG A 192 -34.49 28.81 -16.78
N SER A 193 -34.68 29.89 -16.02
CA SER A 193 -34.11 30.06 -14.67
C SER A 193 -34.58 28.94 -13.73
N LEU A 194 -35.89 28.67 -13.71
CA LEU A 194 -36.48 27.62 -12.89
C LEU A 194 -35.98 26.22 -13.30
N GLN A 195 -35.91 25.94 -14.60
CA GLN A 195 -35.33 24.70 -15.11
C GLN A 195 -33.86 24.52 -14.70
N GLN A 196 -33.07 25.60 -14.75
CA GLN A 196 -31.67 25.58 -14.34
C GLN A 196 -31.54 25.28 -12.83
N GLN A 197 -32.35 25.93 -12.00
CA GLN A 197 -32.36 25.71 -10.54
C GLN A 197 -32.72 24.26 -10.19
N VAL A 198 -33.72 23.67 -10.85
CA VAL A 198 -34.09 22.25 -10.66
C VAL A 198 -32.98 21.32 -11.14
N SER A 199 -32.32 21.63 -12.27
CA SER A 199 -31.18 20.85 -12.76
C SER A 199 -29.99 20.89 -11.80
N ASP A 200 -29.75 22.01 -11.14
CA ASP A 200 -28.67 22.13 -10.17
C ASP A 200 -28.97 21.31 -8.90
N VAL A 201 -30.23 21.26 -8.45
CA VAL A 201 -30.67 20.33 -7.38
C VAL A 201 -30.44 18.88 -7.78
N ASP A 202 -30.79 18.49 -9.01
CA ASP A 202 -30.59 17.12 -9.50
C ASP A 202 -29.10 16.72 -9.47
N LYS A 203 -28.20 17.61 -9.91
CA LYS A 203 -26.74 17.38 -9.81
C LYS A 203 -26.29 17.21 -8.36
N THR A 204 -26.79 18.03 -7.44
CA THR A 204 -26.47 17.92 -6.01
C THR A 204 -26.94 16.59 -5.44
N ILE A 205 -28.17 16.16 -5.73
CA ILE A 205 -28.72 14.88 -5.26
C ILE A 205 -27.91 13.71 -5.84
N ASN A 206 -27.57 13.74 -7.12
CA ASN A 206 -26.74 12.71 -7.76
C ASN A 206 -25.35 12.63 -7.12
N SER A 207 -24.73 13.78 -6.82
CA SER A 207 -23.45 13.85 -6.09
C SER A 207 -23.55 13.23 -4.68
N LEU A 208 -24.65 13.46 -3.95
CA LEU A 208 -24.89 12.83 -2.65
C LEU A 208 -25.11 11.31 -2.76
N LEU A 209 -25.84 10.85 -3.78
CA LEU A 209 -26.06 9.43 -4.04
C LEU A 209 -24.75 8.70 -4.37
N ASP A 210 -23.90 9.30 -5.22
CA ASP A 210 -22.60 8.70 -5.55
C ASP A 210 -21.67 8.64 -4.34
N ARG A 211 -21.72 9.63 -3.44
CA ARG A 211 -20.99 9.59 -2.17
C ARG A 211 -21.53 8.52 -1.23
N SER A 212 -22.85 8.34 -1.16
CA SER A 212 -23.46 7.25 -0.38
C SER A 212 -22.98 5.88 -0.86
N ARG A 213 -22.93 5.66 -2.19
CA ARG A 213 -22.40 4.42 -2.78
C ARG A 213 -20.92 4.18 -2.44
N ALA A 214 -20.14 5.26 -2.37
CA ALA A 214 -18.73 5.16 -1.97
C ALA A 214 -18.61 4.75 -0.48
N ILE A 215 -19.46 5.28 0.39
CA ILE A 215 -19.53 4.89 1.81
C ILE A 215 -19.97 3.42 1.93
N ASP A 216 -21.01 2.99 1.20
CA ASP A 216 -21.48 1.60 1.24
C ASP A 216 -20.35 0.62 0.88
N ARG A 217 -19.56 0.94 -0.15
CA ARG A 217 -18.40 0.13 -0.54
C ARG A 217 -17.34 0.07 0.56
N GLN A 218 -17.04 1.20 1.20
CA GLN A 218 -16.07 1.24 2.30
C GLN A 218 -16.60 0.49 3.53
N MET A 219 -17.92 0.52 3.76
CA MET A 219 -18.57 -0.19 4.85
C MET A 219 -18.57 -1.71 4.61
N GLU A 220 -18.74 -2.16 3.37
CA GLU A 220 -18.59 -3.57 2.99
C GLU A 220 -17.15 -4.05 3.23
N GLU A 221 -16.14 -3.26 2.82
CA GLU A 221 -14.73 -3.57 3.08
C GLU A 221 -14.40 -3.61 4.58
N TYR A 222 -14.98 -2.69 5.36
CA TYR A 222 -14.87 -2.68 6.82
C TYR A 222 -15.50 -3.92 7.43
N GLU A 223 -16.71 -4.30 7.00
CA GLU A 223 -17.40 -5.48 7.50
C GLU A 223 -16.62 -6.77 7.18
N GLU A 224 -16.07 -6.90 5.97
CA GLU A 224 -15.19 -8.03 5.61
C GLU A 224 -13.95 -8.13 6.52
N THR A 225 -13.41 -6.97 6.92
CA THR A 225 -12.24 -6.85 7.80
C THR A 225 -12.61 -7.19 9.25
N VAL A 226 -13.76 -6.71 9.75
CA VAL A 226 -14.27 -7.03 11.09
C VAL A 226 -14.64 -8.51 11.21
N ARG A 227 -15.24 -9.10 10.17
CA ARG A 227 -15.51 -10.55 10.08
C ARG A 227 -14.22 -11.38 9.99
N GLY A 228 -13.07 -10.75 9.75
CA GLY A 228 -11.78 -11.43 9.67
C GLY A 228 -11.70 -12.44 8.54
N THR A 229 -12.37 -12.19 7.41
CA THR A 229 -12.44 -13.12 6.29
C THR A 229 -11.05 -13.41 5.70
N ASP A 230 -10.83 -14.62 5.17
CA ASP A 230 -9.54 -14.96 4.56
C ASP A 230 -9.23 -14.11 3.31
N ARG A 231 -10.27 -13.59 2.65
CA ARG A 231 -10.16 -12.62 1.55
C ARG A 231 -9.57 -11.30 2.05
N ALA A 232 -10.09 -10.76 3.15
CA ALA A 232 -9.60 -9.52 3.75
C ALA A 232 -8.13 -9.66 4.20
N VAL A 233 -7.79 -10.76 4.88
CA VAL A 233 -6.39 -11.04 5.29
C VAL A 233 -5.46 -11.10 4.08
N ARG A 234 -5.86 -11.77 3.00
CA ARG A 234 -5.06 -11.88 1.79
C ARG A 234 -4.88 -10.53 1.10
N ARG A 235 -5.95 -9.74 0.96
CA ARG A 235 -5.94 -8.39 0.38
C ARG A 235 -5.01 -7.46 1.17
N LEU A 236 -5.17 -7.43 2.49
CA LEU A 236 -4.34 -6.62 3.39
C LEU A 236 -2.88 -7.05 3.30
N SER A 237 -2.61 -8.36 3.35
CA SER A 237 -1.24 -8.89 3.26
C SER A 237 -0.57 -8.56 1.92
N SER A 238 -1.29 -8.67 0.80
CA SER A 238 -0.73 -8.30 -0.51
C SER A 238 -0.47 -6.80 -0.61
N SER A 239 -1.39 -5.98 -0.09
CA SER A 239 -1.26 -4.53 -0.10
C SER A 239 -0.03 -4.07 0.70
N THR A 240 0.14 -4.58 1.93
CA THR A 240 1.30 -4.26 2.77
C THR A 240 2.61 -4.72 2.14
N LEU A 241 2.62 -5.87 1.45
CA LEU A 241 3.82 -6.36 0.78
C LEU A 241 4.22 -5.47 -0.42
N THR A 242 3.25 -5.03 -1.23
CA THR A 242 3.52 -4.07 -2.32
C THR A 242 4.02 -2.73 -1.76
N GLN A 243 3.39 -2.21 -0.70
CA GLN A 243 3.82 -0.97 -0.03
C GLN A 243 5.25 -1.08 0.55
N PHE A 244 5.63 -2.25 1.08
CA PHE A 244 7.00 -2.50 1.55
C PHE A 244 8.02 -2.34 0.43
N PHE A 245 7.80 -2.97 -0.73
CA PHE A 245 8.76 -2.87 -1.83
C PHE A 245 8.83 -1.47 -2.44
N ILE A 246 7.68 -0.79 -2.56
CA ILE A 246 7.65 0.60 -3.04
C ILE A 246 8.41 1.50 -2.06
N SER A 247 8.12 1.43 -0.76
CA SER A 247 8.78 2.25 0.24
C SER A 247 10.27 1.92 0.37
N LEU A 248 10.67 0.65 0.28
CA LEU A 248 12.07 0.21 0.25
C LEU A 248 12.80 0.79 -0.97
N PHE A 249 12.20 0.74 -2.16
CA PHE A 249 12.79 1.30 -3.36
C PHE A 249 13.02 2.81 -3.23
N VAL A 250 12.03 3.55 -2.74
CA VAL A 250 12.16 4.99 -2.47
C VAL A 250 13.21 5.26 -1.38
N MET A 251 13.28 4.42 -0.35
CA MET A 251 14.30 4.51 0.71
C MET A 251 15.72 4.32 0.15
N LEU A 252 15.92 3.42 -0.81
CA LEU A 252 17.22 3.25 -1.46
C LEU A 252 17.63 4.49 -2.27
N ILE A 253 16.68 5.13 -2.96
CA ILE A 253 16.93 6.41 -3.65
C ILE A 253 17.30 7.50 -2.63
N ALA A 254 16.58 7.55 -1.50
CA ALA A 254 16.87 8.46 -0.40
C ALA A 254 18.27 8.27 0.19
N ILE A 255 18.69 7.01 0.41
CA ILE A 255 20.07 6.69 0.83
C ILE A 255 21.08 7.18 -0.21
N GLY A 256 20.78 7.03 -1.50
CA GLY A 256 21.59 7.61 -2.58
C GLY A 256 21.71 9.14 -2.46
N GLY A 257 20.60 9.84 -2.20
CA GLY A 257 20.60 11.28 -1.93
C GLY A 257 21.42 11.66 -0.70
N ALA A 258 21.34 10.88 0.38
CA ALA A 258 22.13 11.10 1.59
C ALA A 258 23.63 10.86 1.36
N ILE A 259 24.01 9.88 0.52
CA ILE A 259 25.40 9.66 0.11
C ILE A 259 25.92 10.84 -0.73
N ILE A 260 25.09 11.39 -1.62
CA ILE A 260 25.46 12.60 -2.37
C ILE A 260 25.67 13.77 -1.41
N ASN A 261 24.76 13.98 -0.44
CA ASN A 261 24.92 15.03 0.57
C ASN A 261 26.20 14.82 1.40
N PHE A 262 26.45 13.59 1.87
CA PHE A 262 27.68 13.25 2.60
C PHE A 262 28.95 13.60 1.82
N ASN A 263 29.00 13.25 0.53
CA ASN A 263 30.15 13.55 -0.31
C ASN A 263 30.34 15.05 -0.59
N LEU A 264 29.26 15.85 -0.58
CA LEU A 264 29.33 17.31 -0.69
C LEU A 264 29.95 17.93 0.56
N ILE A 265 29.63 17.40 1.74
CA ILE A 265 30.02 17.95 3.04
C ILE A 265 31.41 17.45 3.49
N ALA A 266 31.71 16.17 3.29
CA ALA A 266 32.86 15.52 3.93
C ALA A 266 34.22 16.13 3.54
N ARG A 267 34.40 16.54 2.28
CA ARG A 267 35.67 17.13 1.81
C ARG A 267 35.98 18.48 2.47
N PRO A 268 35.11 19.50 2.38
CA PRO A 268 35.31 20.77 3.10
C PRO A 268 35.51 20.59 4.60
N MET A 269 34.76 19.67 5.23
CA MET A 269 34.88 19.40 6.66
C MET A 269 36.24 18.81 7.04
N ALA A 270 36.88 18.06 6.15
CA ALA A 270 38.22 17.54 6.37
C ALA A 270 39.25 18.66 6.49
N GLU A 271 39.05 19.79 5.81
CA GLU A 271 39.98 20.91 5.94
C GLU A 271 39.67 21.78 7.14
N MET A 272 38.38 22.01 7.43
CA MET A 272 37.96 22.86 8.54
C MET A 272 38.20 22.23 9.92
N VAL A 273 38.04 20.90 10.04
CA VAL A 273 38.10 20.17 11.33
C VAL A 273 39.42 19.41 11.50
N GLY A 274 40.24 19.32 10.46
CA GLY A 274 41.53 18.63 10.47
C GLY A 274 41.41 17.17 10.02
N GLY A 275 41.72 16.93 8.74
CA GLY A 275 41.41 15.69 8.02
C GLY A 275 42.40 14.54 8.23
N THR A 276 43.45 14.77 9.02
CA THR A 276 44.49 13.80 9.41
C THR A 276 44.31 13.26 10.82
N ASN A 277 43.38 13.82 11.59
CA ASN A 277 43.07 13.33 12.94
C ASN A 277 42.06 12.19 12.84
N ASP A 278 42.52 10.97 13.08
CA ASP A 278 41.65 9.81 13.21
C ASP A 278 41.16 9.69 14.65
N LEU A 279 39.84 9.67 14.82
CA LEU A 279 39.20 9.38 16.11
C LEU A 279 38.64 7.96 16.05
N ALA A 280 39.17 7.06 16.88
CA ALA A 280 38.75 5.66 16.95
C ALA A 280 38.78 4.92 15.58
N GLY A 281 39.75 5.27 14.71
CA GLY A 281 39.93 4.63 13.40
C GLY A 281 39.06 5.20 12.26
N PHE A 282 38.26 6.24 12.53
CA PHE A 282 37.52 6.98 11.52
C PHE A 282 38.04 8.42 11.41
N ARG A 283 38.03 9.00 10.21
CA ARG A 283 38.44 10.39 9.99
C ARG A 283 37.45 11.32 10.69
N THR A 284 37.94 12.30 11.45
CA THR A 284 37.09 13.25 12.18
C THR A 284 36.09 13.99 11.25
N ALA A 285 36.50 14.24 10.00
CA ALA A 285 35.68 14.82 8.95
C ALA A 285 34.42 14.00 8.63
N ASP A 286 34.56 12.68 8.53
CA ASP A 286 33.49 11.76 8.16
C ASP A 286 32.45 11.70 9.29
N ILE A 287 32.92 11.70 10.55
CA ILE A 287 32.05 11.76 11.73
C ILE A 287 31.25 13.06 11.73
N ALA A 288 31.91 14.20 11.49
CA ALA A 288 31.26 15.50 11.52
C ALA A 288 30.20 15.65 10.42
N ALA A 289 30.49 15.19 9.19
CA ALA A 289 29.52 15.16 8.09
C ALA A 289 28.32 14.26 8.41
N MET A 290 28.54 13.09 8.99
CA MET A 290 27.47 12.18 9.39
C MET A 290 26.58 12.77 10.50
N VAL A 291 27.15 13.49 11.46
CA VAL A 291 26.39 14.17 12.52
C VAL A 291 25.48 15.25 11.94
N ILE A 292 25.96 16.06 10.98
CA ILE A 292 25.14 17.07 10.31
C ILE A 292 23.92 16.40 9.65
N ILE A 293 24.15 15.38 8.83
CA ILE A 293 23.07 14.65 8.14
C ILE A 293 22.10 14.00 9.13
N PHE A 294 22.58 13.42 10.23
CA PHE A 294 21.69 12.82 11.23
C PHE A 294 20.83 13.86 11.95
N VAL A 295 21.40 15.02 12.29
CA VAL A 295 20.62 16.13 12.86
C VAL A 295 19.57 16.58 11.85
N GLU A 296 19.96 16.72 10.59
CA GLU A 296 19.10 17.17 9.50
C GLU A 296 17.94 16.21 9.23
N VAL A 297 18.20 14.91 9.07
CA VAL A 297 17.18 13.87 8.94
C VAL A 297 16.27 13.84 10.17
N SER A 298 16.81 14.02 11.38
CA SER A 298 16.01 14.08 12.60
C SER A 298 15.10 15.31 12.64
N MET A 299 15.60 16.49 12.29
CA MET A 299 14.81 17.71 12.20
C MET A 299 13.75 17.61 11.11
N GLY A 300 14.08 17.00 9.97
CA GLY A 300 13.14 16.71 8.88
C GLY A 300 12.00 15.80 9.33
N LEU A 301 12.31 14.74 10.05
CA LEU A 301 11.32 13.83 10.64
C LEU A 301 10.37 14.57 11.59
N PHE A 302 10.91 15.41 12.48
CA PHE A 302 10.11 16.22 13.39
C PHE A 302 9.24 17.26 12.68
N LEU A 303 9.75 17.86 11.60
CA LEU A 303 9.00 18.81 10.79
C LEU A 303 7.80 18.12 10.11
N MET A 304 8.01 16.95 9.52
CA MET A 304 6.97 16.17 8.84
C MET A 304 5.90 15.66 9.80
N GLU A 305 6.30 15.25 11.00
CA GLU A 305 5.38 14.87 12.07
C GLU A 305 4.58 16.09 12.58
N SER A 306 5.23 17.24 12.74
CA SER A 306 4.57 18.49 13.16
C SER A 306 3.56 19.00 12.11
N MET A 307 3.78 18.72 10.83
CA MET A 307 2.81 19.04 9.77
C MET A 307 1.68 18.00 9.64
N ARG A 308 1.69 16.91 10.43
CA ARG A 308 0.77 15.75 10.31
C ARG A 308 0.81 15.09 8.93
N VAL A 309 1.92 15.22 8.21
CA VAL A 309 2.14 14.46 6.97
C VAL A 309 2.51 13.02 7.34
N THR A 310 3.35 12.85 8.36
CA THR A 310 3.70 11.53 8.91
C THR A 310 3.10 11.27 10.29
N ARG A 311 3.06 9.99 10.69
CA ARG A 311 2.61 9.52 12.02
C ARG A 311 3.56 8.51 12.65
N LEU A 312 4.85 8.83 12.67
CA LEU A 312 5.86 7.99 13.31
C LEU A 312 5.89 8.16 14.82
N PHE A 313 5.49 9.34 15.34
CA PHE A 313 5.53 9.66 16.77
C PHE A 313 4.16 10.15 17.28
N PRO A 314 3.28 9.25 17.74
CA PRO A 314 1.91 9.61 18.14
C PRO A 314 1.86 10.69 19.24
N VAL A 315 2.92 10.81 20.05
CA VAL A 315 3.05 11.86 21.08
C VAL A 315 2.99 13.26 20.47
N ILE A 316 3.63 13.49 19.33
CA ILE A 316 3.67 14.81 18.66
C ILE A 316 2.32 15.14 18.02
N GLY A 317 1.62 14.14 17.49
CA GLY A 317 0.28 14.29 16.93
C GLY A 317 -0.77 14.74 17.96
N SER A 318 -0.58 14.36 19.23
CA SER A 318 -1.45 14.71 20.36
C SER A 318 -1.23 16.11 20.95
N LEU A 319 -0.16 16.81 20.54
CA LEU A 319 0.13 18.17 21.01
C LEU A 319 -0.89 19.19 20.50
N SER A 320 -1.09 20.25 21.28
CA SER A 320 -1.94 21.38 20.88
C SER A 320 -1.44 22.03 19.58
N ASP A 321 -2.36 22.50 18.72
CA ASP A 321 -2.01 23.08 17.42
C ASP A 321 -0.99 24.23 17.53
N LYS A 322 -1.07 25.03 18.61
CA LYS A 322 -0.12 26.12 18.88
C LYS A 322 1.31 25.62 19.12
N GLN A 323 1.46 24.57 19.92
CA GLN A 323 2.78 23.97 20.19
C GLN A 323 3.35 23.32 18.93
N ARG A 324 2.50 22.63 18.17
CA ARG A 324 2.90 21.97 16.92
C ARG A 324 3.38 22.97 15.86
N HIS A 325 2.67 24.08 15.70
CA HIS A 325 3.09 25.14 14.78
C HIS A 325 4.41 25.79 15.20
N ARG A 326 4.62 26.02 16.50
CA ARG A 326 5.91 26.51 17.04
C ARG A 326 7.03 25.52 16.77
N MET A 327 6.80 24.24 17.04
CA MET A 327 7.78 23.18 16.77
C MET A 327 8.15 23.13 15.29
N ALA A 328 7.16 23.19 14.39
CA ALA A 328 7.39 23.22 12.95
C ALA A 328 8.29 24.40 12.53
N TRP A 329 8.02 25.61 13.04
CA TRP A 329 8.87 26.78 12.78
C TRP A 329 10.28 26.61 13.33
N ILE A 330 10.44 26.11 14.56
CA ILE A 330 11.76 25.88 15.16
C ILE A 330 12.57 24.89 14.32
N THR A 331 12.00 23.72 13.98
CA THR A 331 12.68 22.70 13.17
C THR A 331 13.00 23.22 11.77
N PHE A 332 12.09 23.99 11.17
CA PHE A 332 12.31 24.61 9.87
C PHE A 332 13.45 25.63 9.90
N THR A 333 13.53 26.48 10.93
CA THR A 333 14.63 27.44 11.09
C THR A 333 15.98 26.74 11.27
N ILE A 334 16.03 25.65 12.04
CA ILE A 334 17.25 24.84 12.21
C ILE A 334 17.66 24.20 10.87
N LEU A 335 16.72 23.60 10.14
CA LEU A 335 16.98 23.02 8.81
C LEU A 335 17.48 24.07 7.82
N PHE A 336 16.85 25.24 7.80
CA PHE A 336 17.25 26.35 6.94
C PHE A 336 18.66 26.88 7.27
N ALA A 337 18.99 26.96 8.56
CA ALA A 337 20.33 27.32 8.99
C ALA A 337 21.38 26.27 8.57
N LEU A 338 21.09 24.98 8.76
CA LEU A 338 21.97 23.89 8.31
C LEU A 338 22.14 23.88 6.79
N ALA A 339 21.05 24.02 6.03
CA ALA A 339 21.10 24.11 4.57
C ALA A 339 21.92 25.32 4.08
N SER A 340 21.87 26.44 4.80
CA SER A 340 22.71 27.62 4.51
C SER A 340 24.19 27.34 4.77
N VAL A 341 24.50 26.62 5.86
CA VAL A 341 25.88 26.18 6.14
C VAL A 341 26.37 25.21 5.07
N GLU A 342 25.54 24.25 4.64
CA GLU A 342 25.88 23.28 3.60
C GLU A 342 26.09 23.92 2.23
N ALA A 343 25.30 24.94 1.87
CA ALA A 343 25.55 25.75 0.68
C ALA A 343 26.93 26.43 0.73
N GLY A 344 27.32 26.91 1.91
CA GLY A 344 28.65 27.47 2.16
C GLY A 344 29.76 26.40 2.08
N LEU A 345 29.54 25.21 2.61
CA LEU A 345 30.49 24.09 2.50
C LEU A 345 30.63 23.62 1.05
N ALA A 346 29.53 23.56 0.29
CA ALA A 346 29.56 23.21 -1.13
C ALA A 346 30.32 24.25 -1.96
N TYR A 347 30.20 25.54 -1.61
CA TYR A 347 31.02 26.60 -2.18
C TYR A 347 32.52 26.39 -1.88
N MET A 348 32.85 26.10 -0.61
CA MET A 348 34.22 25.80 -0.22
C MET A 348 34.77 24.58 -0.95
N ARG A 349 33.98 23.53 -1.14
CA ARG A 349 34.38 22.33 -1.90
C ARG A 349 34.88 22.67 -3.29
N GLU A 350 34.15 23.54 -4.00
CA GLU A 350 34.51 23.93 -5.37
C GLU A 350 35.82 24.70 -5.41
N ILE A 351 36.03 25.65 -4.48
CA ILE A 351 37.30 26.39 -4.34
C ILE A 351 38.46 25.44 -4.09
N LEU A 352 38.26 24.44 -3.22
CA LEU A 352 39.32 23.48 -2.89
C LEU A 352 39.66 22.58 -4.07
N MET A 353 38.66 22.12 -4.81
CA MET A 353 38.89 21.35 -6.04
C MET A 353 39.60 22.19 -7.11
N GLU A 354 39.32 23.49 -7.19
CA GLU A 354 40.04 24.43 -8.06
C GLU A 354 41.53 24.53 -7.68
N GLN A 355 41.82 24.72 -6.39
CA GLN A 355 43.20 24.81 -5.89
C GLN A 355 43.98 23.51 -6.10
N GLU A 356 43.35 22.36 -5.90
CA GLU A 356 43.94 21.04 -6.17
C GLU A 356 44.31 20.89 -7.66
N MET A 357 43.40 21.24 -8.58
CA MET A 357 43.64 21.16 -10.02
C MET A 357 44.74 22.12 -10.49
N ALA A 358 44.75 23.36 -9.98
CA ALA A 358 45.78 24.34 -10.29
C ALA A 358 47.16 23.86 -9.81
N THR A 359 47.24 23.32 -8.60
CA THR A 359 48.49 22.79 -8.03
C THR A 359 48.97 21.56 -8.82
N GLN A 360 48.07 20.65 -9.18
CA GLN A 360 48.42 19.47 -9.98
C GLN A 360 48.95 19.85 -11.37
N ALA A 361 48.34 20.83 -12.04
CA ALA A 361 48.78 21.31 -13.35
C ALA A 361 50.19 21.92 -13.31
N ILE A 362 50.51 22.67 -12.24
CA ILE A 362 51.84 23.23 -11.98
C ILE A 362 52.85 22.10 -11.73
N LEU A 363 52.48 21.09 -10.93
CA LEU A 363 53.36 19.98 -10.57
C LEU A 363 53.58 18.97 -11.71
N SER A 364 52.62 18.80 -12.62
CA SER A 364 52.75 17.90 -13.77
C SER A 364 53.55 18.49 -14.93
N GLY A 365 54.12 19.70 -14.78
CA GLY A 365 54.95 20.35 -15.80
C GLY A 365 54.16 20.80 -17.04
N GLY A 366 52.83 20.81 -16.99
CA GLY A 366 51.94 21.22 -18.08
C GLY A 366 51.78 22.73 -18.14
N ALA A 367 52.87 23.47 -18.33
CA ALA A 367 52.85 24.93 -18.34
C ALA A 367 52.25 25.54 -19.63
N GLU A 368 51.81 24.73 -20.60
CA GLU A 368 51.28 25.19 -21.90
C GLU A 368 49.95 24.53 -22.30
N ALA A 369 49.05 24.32 -21.33
CA ALA A 369 47.64 24.08 -21.62
C ALA A 369 46.73 25.06 -20.87
N SER A 370 47.12 26.33 -20.84
CA SER A 370 46.22 27.46 -20.57
C SER A 370 45.32 27.69 -21.79
N ALA A 371 44.48 26.69 -22.12
CA ALA A 371 43.41 26.86 -23.08
C ALA A 371 42.28 27.71 -22.46
N GLU A 372 42.41 29.01 -22.66
CA GLU A 372 41.40 29.89 -23.26
C GLU A 372 39.97 29.85 -22.68
N SER A 373 39.68 30.87 -21.85
CA SER A 373 38.59 31.88 -21.98
C SER A 373 37.12 31.45 -22.21
N SER A 374 36.79 30.17 -22.30
CA SER A 374 35.40 29.66 -22.27
C SER A 374 35.04 28.99 -20.94
N ALA A 375 36.04 28.80 -20.05
CA ALA A 375 35.85 28.14 -18.77
C ALA A 375 35.21 29.06 -17.69
N ASP A 376 35.56 30.34 -17.62
CA ASP A 376 35.03 31.26 -16.58
C ASP A 376 33.51 31.46 -16.69
N SER A 377 32.97 31.51 -17.91
CA SER A 377 31.52 31.66 -18.14
C SER A 377 30.71 30.40 -17.81
N VAL A 378 31.33 29.23 -17.68
CA VAL A 378 30.67 27.97 -17.28
C VAL A 378 30.97 27.62 -15.82
N ARG A 379 32.06 28.15 -15.24
CA ARG A 379 32.45 27.93 -13.83
C ARG A 379 31.47 28.50 -12.81
N TRP A 380 30.98 29.73 -13.00
CA TRP A 380 29.97 30.27 -12.09
C TRP A 380 28.68 29.42 -12.08
N ILE A 381 28.38 28.76 -13.22
CA ILE A 381 27.24 27.85 -13.34
C ILE A 381 27.48 26.60 -12.50
N THR A 382 28.69 25.99 -12.54
CA THR A 382 29.00 24.81 -11.71
C THR A 382 29.00 25.17 -10.23
N THR A 383 29.63 26.27 -9.83
CA THR A 383 29.64 26.73 -8.43
C THR A 383 28.23 27.03 -7.92
N ALA A 384 27.44 27.82 -8.66
CA ALA A 384 26.06 28.13 -8.29
C ALA A 384 25.17 26.87 -8.25
N SER A 385 25.40 25.92 -9.15
CA SER A 385 24.68 24.63 -9.16
C SER A 385 25.04 23.75 -7.97
N GLN A 386 26.32 23.67 -7.58
CA GLN A 386 26.75 22.91 -6.40
C GLN A 386 26.27 23.56 -5.09
N MET A 387 26.29 24.88 -5.00
CA MET A 387 25.71 25.61 -3.86
C MET A 387 24.19 25.40 -3.78
N GLY A 388 23.50 25.50 -4.92
CA GLY A 388 22.06 25.22 -5.01
C GLY A 388 21.74 23.77 -4.62
N LEU A 389 22.56 22.81 -5.06
CA LEU A 389 22.45 21.41 -4.70
C LEU A 389 22.63 21.21 -3.18
N GLY A 390 23.67 21.80 -2.58
CA GLY A 390 23.92 21.74 -1.13
C GLY A 390 22.84 22.42 -0.29
N PHE A 391 22.15 23.43 -0.83
CA PHE A 391 21.00 24.05 -0.16
C PHE A 391 19.71 23.22 -0.29
N ILE A 392 19.46 22.64 -1.46
CA ILE A 392 18.19 21.93 -1.77
C ILE A 392 18.18 20.52 -1.20
N LEU A 393 19.31 19.81 -1.23
CA LEU A 393 19.39 18.42 -0.79
C LEU A 393 18.87 18.20 0.63
N PRO A 394 19.16 19.08 1.60
CA PRO A 394 18.58 18.95 2.93
C PRO A 394 17.05 18.89 2.94
N PHE A 395 16.41 19.83 2.25
CA PHE A 395 14.96 19.83 2.13
C PHE A 395 14.43 18.61 1.38
N ALA A 396 15.20 18.09 0.41
CA ALA A 396 14.85 16.85 -0.26
C ALA A 396 14.90 15.64 0.69
N LEU A 397 15.89 15.60 1.61
CA LEU A 397 16.03 14.53 2.61
C LEU A 397 14.91 14.56 3.67
N VAL A 398 14.27 15.70 3.91
CA VAL A 398 13.06 15.77 4.77
C VAL A 398 11.94 14.85 4.25
N PHE A 399 11.78 14.73 2.93
CA PHE A 399 10.72 13.90 2.33
C PHE A 399 10.93 12.40 2.56
N VAL A 400 12.12 11.97 2.99
CA VAL A 400 12.42 10.57 3.35
C VAL A 400 11.54 10.09 4.51
N ALA A 401 11.01 11.00 5.32
CA ALA A 401 10.07 10.67 6.38
C ALA A 401 8.81 9.95 5.87
N ILE A 402 8.29 10.30 4.68
CA ILE A 402 7.07 9.73 4.09
C ILE A 402 7.25 8.22 3.77
N PRO A 403 8.22 7.82 2.93
CA PRO A 403 8.48 6.40 2.69
C PRO A 403 8.98 5.70 3.96
N LEU A 404 9.65 6.38 4.88
CA LEU A 404 10.08 5.79 6.16
C LEU A 404 8.89 5.33 7.00
N GLU A 405 7.82 6.13 7.10
CA GLU A 405 6.59 5.71 7.79
C GLU A 405 6.01 4.44 7.16
N THR A 406 5.82 4.47 5.84
CA THR A 406 5.25 3.34 5.10
C THR A 406 6.14 2.10 5.24
N PHE A 407 7.45 2.29 5.22
CA PHE A 407 8.44 1.24 5.43
C PHE A 407 8.34 0.63 6.82
N VAL A 408 8.33 1.44 7.89
CA VAL A 408 8.24 0.95 9.27
C VAL A 408 6.94 0.18 9.52
N GLN A 409 5.81 0.69 9.02
CA GLN A 409 4.51 0.05 9.16
C GLN A 409 4.46 -1.31 8.43
N SER A 410 4.96 -1.35 7.19
CA SER A 410 4.94 -2.56 6.37
C SER A 410 6.04 -3.57 6.74
N LEU A 411 7.19 -3.11 7.21
CA LEU A 411 8.31 -3.93 7.68
C LEU A 411 7.88 -4.86 8.80
N ARG A 412 7.06 -4.38 9.76
CA ARG A 412 6.55 -5.24 10.85
C ARG A 412 5.82 -6.46 10.32
N THR A 413 4.94 -6.28 9.34
CA THR A 413 4.16 -7.37 8.73
C THR A 413 5.04 -8.30 7.91
N VAL A 414 5.97 -7.74 7.12
CA VAL A 414 6.91 -8.52 6.31
C VAL A 414 7.87 -9.34 7.19
N LEU A 415 8.37 -8.77 8.29
CA LEU A 415 9.16 -9.50 9.30
C LEU A 415 8.36 -10.63 9.95
N GLY A 416 7.07 -10.42 10.21
CA GLY A 416 6.17 -11.47 10.69
C GLY A 416 6.08 -12.64 9.69
N ILE A 417 5.90 -12.33 8.41
CA ILE A 417 5.85 -13.33 7.33
C ILE A 417 7.19 -14.06 7.19
N ALA A 418 8.31 -13.33 7.20
CA ALA A 418 9.65 -13.88 7.12
C ALA A 418 9.97 -14.79 8.33
N ALA A 419 9.62 -14.36 9.55
CA ALA A 419 9.81 -15.15 10.77
C ALA A 419 9.04 -16.47 10.73
N MET A 420 7.79 -16.47 10.25
CA MET A 420 7.03 -17.70 10.02
C MET A 420 7.74 -18.63 9.03
N GLY A 421 8.24 -18.07 7.92
CA GLY A 421 9.04 -18.82 6.94
C GLY A 421 10.30 -19.45 7.54
N ILE A 422 11.08 -18.67 8.30
CA ILE A 422 12.31 -19.12 8.97
C ILE A 422 11.99 -20.25 9.96
N LEU A 423 10.96 -20.11 10.79
CA LEU A 423 10.56 -21.16 11.73
C LEU A 423 10.11 -22.43 11.00
N ARG A 424 9.40 -22.29 9.87
CA ARG A 424 8.99 -23.42 9.05
C ARG A 424 10.19 -24.17 8.45
N VAL A 425 11.19 -23.44 7.95
CA VAL A 425 12.45 -24.02 7.47
C VAL A 425 13.24 -24.66 8.61
N ALA A 426 13.34 -24.02 9.77
CA ALA A 426 14.00 -24.58 10.94
C ALA A 426 13.33 -25.89 11.41
N ALA A 427 11.99 -25.93 11.45
CA ALA A 427 11.24 -27.15 11.76
C ALA A 427 11.49 -28.26 10.74
N PHE A 428 11.58 -27.93 9.46
CA PHE A 428 11.95 -28.87 8.41
C PHE A 428 13.37 -29.41 8.61
N LEU A 429 14.36 -28.55 8.82
CA LEU A 429 15.75 -28.95 9.06
C LEU A 429 15.88 -29.85 10.29
N LEU A 430 15.20 -29.52 11.39
CA LEU A 430 15.18 -30.37 12.59
C LEU A 430 14.59 -31.77 12.31
N ARG A 431 13.56 -31.87 11.47
CA ARG A 431 12.98 -33.17 11.06
C ARG A 431 13.91 -33.97 10.16
N VAL A 432 14.61 -33.30 9.25
CA VAL A 432 15.61 -33.93 8.37
C VAL A 432 16.80 -34.42 9.19
N LEU A 433 17.36 -33.58 10.06
CA LEU A 433 18.44 -33.94 10.97
C LEU A 433 18.04 -35.08 11.91
N GLY A 434 16.79 -35.06 12.42
CA GLY A 434 16.26 -36.17 13.21
C GLY A 434 16.29 -37.47 12.43
N SER A 435 15.73 -37.49 11.23
CA SER A 435 15.75 -38.67 10.36
C SER A 435 17.19 -39.11 10.06
N GLY A 436 18.09 -38.16 9.76
CA GLY A 436 19.52 -38.39 9.56
C GLY A 436 20.20 -39.05 10.76
N ALA A 437 19.92 -38.59 11.99
CA ALA A 437 20.46 -39.18 13.22
C ALA A 437 20.05 -40.66 13.38
N ARG A 438 18.82 -41.01 12.98
CA ARG A 438 18.36 -42.41 13.00
C ARG A 438 19.14 -43.27 12.00
N TYR A 439 19.33 -42.79 10.78
CA TYR A 439 20.10 -43.52 9.76
C TYR A 439 21.60 -43.58 10.09
N ALA A 440 22.17 -42.51 10.64
CA ALA A 440 23.56 -42.48 11.11
C ALA A 440 23.78 -43.51 12.22
N GLY A 441 22.81 -43.68 13.13
CA GLY A 441 22.86 -44.72 14.15
C GLY A 441 22.87 -46.15 13.58
N GLN A 442 22.15 -46.39 12.48
CA GLN A 442 22.19 -47.67 11.76
C GLN A 442 23.52 -47.86 11.02
N LEU A 443 23.98 -46.83 10.31
CA LEU A 443 25.25 -46.86 9.58
C LEU A 443 26.44 -47.06 10.52
N LEU A 444 26.44 -46.47 11.72
CA LEU A 444 27.48 -46.70 12.72
C LEU A 444 27.51 -48.16 13.20
N VAL A 445 26.34 -48.81 13.28
CA VAL A 445 26.27 -50.24 13.59
C VAL A 445 26.81 -51.06 12.43
N ASP A 446 26.41 -50.75 11.19
CA ASP A 446 26.88 -51.46 10.00
C ASP A 446 28.41 -51.30 9.78
N LEU A 447 28.95 -50.09 10.03
CA LEU A 447 30.38 -49.81 9.95
C LEU A 447 31.17 -50.51 11.06
N TYR A 448 30.58 -50.61 12.26
CA TYR A 448 31.17 -51.35 13.37
C TYR A 448 31.20 -52.86 13.10
N ASP A 449 30.12 -53.41 12.54
CA ASP A 449 30.06 -54.81 12.11
C ASP A 449 31.06 -55.08 10.96
N LEU A 450 31.28 -54.14 10.03
CA LEU A 450 32.32 -54.24 8.99
C LEU A 450 33.75 -54.28 9.58
N LEU A 451 34.01 -53.52 10.64
CA LEU A 451 35.33 -53.51 11.31
C LEU A 451 35.64 -54.86 12.01
N ILE A 452 34.60 -55.58 12.45
CA ILE A 452 34.70 -56.87 13.16
C ILE A 452 34.53 -58.07 12.18
N PHE A 453 34.56 -57.81 10.87
CA PHE A 453 34.29 -58.84 9.85
C PHE A 453 35.20 -60.07 9.92
N ALA A 454 36.48 -59.92 10.31
CA ALA A 454 37.43 -61.04 10.37
C ALA A 454 37.10 -62.09 11.46
N PRO A 455 36.85 -61.73 12.73
CA PRO A 455 36.32 -62.66 13.74
C PRO A 455 34.94 -63.26 13.37
N LEU A 456 34.03 -62.45 12.81
CA LEU A 456 32.67 -62.87 12.44
C LEU A 456 32.65 -63.93 11.32
N TRP A 457 33.58 -63.84 10.37
CA TRP A 457 33.73 -64.84 9.31
C TRP A 457 34.25 -66.19 9.85
N VAL A 458 35.14 -66.16 10.85
CA VAL A 458 35.63 -67.37 11.54
C VAL A 458 34.51 -68.04 12.34
N GLU A 459 33.67 -67.24 13.02
CA GLU A 459 32.49 -67.75 13.75
C GLU A 459 31.44 -68.37 12.81
N HIS A 460 31.10 -67.71 11.70
CA HIS A 460 30.15 -68.26 10.71
C HIS A 460 30.65 -69.58 10.10
N ARG A 461 31.95 -69.69 9.79
CA ARG A 461 32.54 -70.94 9.29
C ARG A 461 32.57 -72.06 10.33
N LEU A 462 32.64 -71.73 11.62
CA LEU A 462 32.54 -72.72 12.70
C LEU A 462 31.09 -73.15 12.94
N MET A 463 30.13 -72.24 12.84
CA MET A 463 28.69 -72.55 12.97
C MET A 463 28.14 -73.31 11.77
N GLU A 464 28.54 -73.00 10.53
CA GLU A 464 28.20 -73.79 9.33
C GLU A 464 28.77 -75.22 9.38
N ARG A 465 29.79 -75.47 10.22
CA ARG A 465 30.29 -76.83 10.51
C ARG A 465 29.59 -77.51 11.69
N GLY A 466 28.83 -76.76 12.49
CA GLY A 466 28.09 -77.26 13.65
C GLY A 466 26.63 -77.60 13.38
N ASP A 467 26.05 -77.14 12.26
CA ASP A 467 24.64 -77.36 11.89
C ASP A 467 24.47 -78.47 10.82
N GLY A 468 25.40 -79.44 10.81
CA GLY A 468 25.33 -80.67 10.04
C GLY A 468 25.09 -81.87 10.96
N GLY A 469 23.91 -81.95 11.60
CA GLY A 469 23.56 -83.07 12.47
C GLY A 469 22.17 -82.98 13.10
N ASP A 470 21.21 -83.56 12.39
CA ASP A 470 19.92 -84.12 12.83
C ASP A 470 18.73 -83.20 13.15
N GLY A 471 17.69 -83.33 12.31
CA GLY A 471 16.34 -82.90 12.66
C GLY A 471 15.34 -82.70 11.52
N GLU A 472 15.17 -83.68 10.61
CA GLU A 472 13.95 -83.79 9.82
C GLU A 472 12.74 -83.88 10.78
N GLN A 473 11.89 -82.86 10.81
CA GLN A 473 10.48 -83.00 11.14
C GLN A 473 9.68 -81.82 10.57
N GLY A 474 8.78 -82.16 9.65
CA GLY A 474 8.10 -81.22 8.77
C GLY A 474 7.14 -80.25 9.45
N GLN A 475 6.96 -79.11 8.78
CA GLN A 475 5.69 -78.38 8.84
C GLN A 475 5.40 -77.70 7.50
N THR A 476 4.28 -78.14 6.95
CA THR A 476 3.46 -77.67 5.82
C THR A 476 3.46 -76.15 5.54
N PRO A 477 3.22 -75.74 4.27
CA PRO A 477 3.13 -74.32 3.92
C PRO A 477 1.79 -73.75 4.43
N ARG A 478 1.88 -72.93 5.49
CA ARG A 478 0.72 -72.19 6.01
C ARG A 478 0.38 -71.05 5.04
N LYS A 479 -0.63 -71.29 4.20
CA LYS A 479 -1.34 -70.27 3.41
C LYS A 479 -1.66 -69.05 4.29
N ARG A 480 -1.31 -67.84 3.82
CA ARG A 480 -1.88 -66.58 4.34
C ARG A 480 -3.39 -66.61 4.15
N PRO A 481 -4.22 -66.38 5.18
CA PRO A 481 -5.61 -66.03 4.97
C PRO A 481 -5.67 -64.58 4.48
N THR A 482 -6.06 -64.42 3.21
CA THR A 482 -6.70 -63.20 2.72
C THR A 482 -7.96 -62.98 3.55
N SER A 483 -7.95 -62.00 4.44
CA SER A 483 -9.14 -61.48 5.09
C SER A 483 -9.39 -60.06 4.60
N GLY A 484 -10.10 -59.97 3.47
CA GLY A 484 -11.15 -58.97 3.35
C GLY A 484 -12.45 -59.59 3.88
N PRO A 485 -13.30 -58.79 4.52
CA PRO A 485 -14.64 -58.58 3.97
C PRO A 485 -14.97 -57.07 3.92
N LYS A 486 -15.33 -56.54 2.76
CA LYS A 486 -16.71 -56.42 2.25
C LYS A 486 -17.65 -55.61 3.17
N ALA A 487 -17.87 -54.37 2.73
CA ALA A 487 -19.17 -53.76 2.46
C ALA A 487 -20.21 -53.67 3.60
N ALA A 488 -20.50 -52.42 3.99
CA ALA A 488 -21.85 -51.99 4.31
C ALA A 488 -22.29 -50.95 3.28
N LYS A 489 -23.33 -51.31 2.53
CA LYS A 489 -24.17 -50.47 1.66
C LYS A 489 -24.93 -49.45 2.51
N SER A 490 -25.02 -48.22 2.02
CA SER A 490 -26.16 -47.29 2.22
C SER A 490 -25.95 -46.13 1.23
N ALA A 491 -26.51 -46.22 0.02
CA ALA A 491 -27.81 -45.66 -0.33
C ALA A 491 -27.80 -44.12 -0.37
N GLY A 492 -27.86 -43.56 -1.58
CA GLY A 492 -27.88 -42.12 -1.84
C GLY A 492 -27.92 -41.86 -3.35
N LYS A 493 -29.09 -42.13 -3.93
CA LYS A 493 -29.49 -41.95 -5.33
C LYS A 493 -29.82 -40.47 -5.57
N THR A 494 -29.22 -39.85 -6.60
CA THR A 494 -29.79 -38.77 -7.46
C THR A 494 -28.69 -38.42 -8.46
N GLU A 495 -28.67 -39.03 -9.64
CA GLU A 495 -29.48 -38.68 -10.81
C GLU A 495 -29.00 -37.39 -11.47
N THR A 496 -28.32 -37.62 -12.58
CA THR A 496 -27.91 -36.68 -13.62
C THR A 496 -29.11 -35.97 -14.23
N ALA A 497 -29.00 -34.66 -14.43
CA ALA A 497 -29.68 -34.01 -15.54
C ALA A 497 -28.75 -32.94 -16.13
N LYS A 498 -28.46 -33.15 -17.40
CA LYS A 498 -27.75 -32.31 -18.35
C LYS A 498 -28.85 -31.63 -19.16
N GLU A 499 -28.87 -30.30 -19.25
CA GLU A 499 -29.46 -29.59 -20.40
C GLU A 499 -29.10 -28.09 -20.38
N GLU A 500 -28.23 -27.75 -21.33
CA GLU A 500 -28.14 -26.60 -22.24
C GLU A 500 -28.55 -25.14 -21.89
N PRO A 501 -28.00 -24.16 -22.67
CA PRO A 501 -27.95 -22.75 -22.33
C PRO A 501 -29.08 -21.91 -22.94
N ALA A 502 -29.25 -20.71 -22.37
CA ALA A 502 -29.72 -19.50 -23.05
C ALA A 502 -29.06 -18.28 -22.40
#